data_AF-Q3UFU2-F1
#
_entry.id   AF-Q3UFU2-F1
#
_cell.length_a   1.000
_cell.length_b   1.000
_cell.length_c   1.000
_cell.angle_alpha   90.00
_cell.angle_beta   90.00
_cell.angle_gamma   90.00
#
_symmetry.space_group_name_H-M   'P 1'
#
loop_
_entity.id
_entity.type
_entity.pdbx_description
1 polymer ?
#
loop_
_entity_poly.entity_id
_entity_poly.type
_entity_poly.pdbx_seq_one_letter_code
_entity_poly.pdbx_strand_id
1 'polypeptide(L)' 'VIPPQDYEFLYEVGVSNVFGPGTRIPRAAVQVLDDIEKCLAEKQQSV' A
#
# COMPACT_ATOMS: atom_id res chain seq x y z
N VAL A 1 -0.11 -5.59 -15.34
CA VAL A 1 -1.43 -5.68 -14.66
C VAL A 1 -1.41 -6.95 -13.84
N ILE A 2 -1.68 -6.87 -12.54
CA ILE A 2 -1.67 -8.03 -11.63
C ILE A 2 -3.09 -8.62 -11.60
N PRO A 3 -3.28 -9.94 -11.73
CA PRO A 3 -4.58 -10.60 -11.57
C PRO A 3 -5.19 -10.34 -10.18
N PRO A 4 -6.50 -10.07 -10.06
CA PRO A 4 -7.14 -9.81 -8.76
C PRO A 4 -6.99 -10.95 -7.75
N GLN A 5 -6.93 -12.20 -8.22
CA GLN A 5 -6.73 -13.38 -7.38
C GLN A 5 -5.36 -13.44 -6.70
N ASP A 6 -4.37 -12.69 -7.20
CA ASP A 6 -3.01 -12.66 -6.63
C ASP A 6 -2.88 -11.57 -5.54
N TYR A 7 -3.92 -10.74 -5.34
CA TYR A 7 -3.82 -9.59 -4.43
C TYR A 7 -3.65 -10.04 -2.98
N GLU A 8 -4.40 -11.05 -2.54
CA GLU A 8 -4.31 -11.58 -1.18
C GLU A 8 -2.91 -12.12 -0.88
N PHE A 9 -2.37 -12.94 -1.79
CA PHE A 9 -0.99 -13.43 -1.70
C PHE A 9 0.02 -12.28 -1.55
N LEU A 10 -0.12 -11.21 -2.33
CA LEU A 10 0.79 -10.06 -2.26
C LEU A 10 0.71 -9.36 -0.90
N TYR A 11 -0.48 -9.17 -0.34
CA TYR A 11 -0.63 -8.59 1.00
C TYR A 11 -0.02 -9.50 2.08
N GLU A 12 -0.21 -10.81 1.99
CA GLU A 12 0.37 -11.78 2.94
C GLU A 12 1.90 -11.76 2.97
N VAL A 13 2.55 -11.58 1.82
CA VAL A 13 4.02 -11.48 1.74
C VAL A 13 4.55 -10.08 2.13
N GLY A 14 3.67 -9.15 2.49
CA GLY A 14 4.04 -7.85 3.04
C GLY A 14 3.94 -6.67 2.07
N VAL A 15 3.27 -6.82 0.92
CA VAL A 15 2.95 -5.66 0.07
C VAL A 15 1.96 -4.75 0.82
N SER A 16 2.24 -3.45 0.88
CA SER A 16 1.39 -2.49 1.59
C SER A 16 0.15 -2.09 0.79
N ASN A 17 0.24 -1.98 -0.54
CA ASN A 17 -0.86 -1.53 -1.39
C ASN A 17 -0.74 -2.02 -2.85
N VAL A 18 -1.87 -2.24 -3.51
CA VAL A 18 -1.94 -2.63 -4.93
C VAL A 18 -2.85 -1.67 -5.71
N PHE A 19 -2.26 -0.92 -6.65
CA PHE A 19 -3.00 0.05 -7.47
C PHE A 19 -3.48 -0.57 -8.79
N GLY A 20 -4.78 -0.86 -8.85
CA GLY A 20 -5.42 -1.46 -10.04
C GLY A 20 -5.51 -0.52 -11.26
N PRO A 21 -5.90 -1.07 -12.43
CA PRO A 21 -6.06 -0.28 -13.66
C PRO A 21 -7.12 0.82 -13.46
N GLY A 22 -6.83 2.02 -13.95
CA GLY A 22 -7.72 3.18 -13.81
C GLY A 22 -7.58 3.93 -12.48
N THR A 23 -6.67 3.52 -11.60
CA THR A 23 -6.34 4.31 -10.39
C THR A 23 -5.82 5.69 -10.80
N ARG A 24 -6.45 6.75 -10.27
CA ARG A 24 -6.04 8.13 -10.54
C ARG A 24 -4.72 8.42 -9.84
N ILE A 25 -3.76 8.99 -10.58
CA ILE A 25 -2.42 9.33 -10.07
C ILE A 25 -2.48 10.16 -8.76
N PRO A 26 -3.29 11.24 -8.65
CA PRO A 26 -3.32 12.02 -7.42
C PRO A 26 -3.81 11.22 -6.20
N ARG A 27 -4.74 10.27 -6.42
CA ARG A 27 -5.23 9.40 -5.35
C ARG A 27 -4.17 8.41 -4.91
N ALA A 28 -3.47 7.77 -5.86
CA ALA A 28 -2.38 6.85 -5.54
C ALA A 28 -1.24 7.55 -4.79
N ALA A 29 -0.90 8.79 -5.18
CA ALA A 29 0.14 9.56 -4.50
C ALA A 29 -0.18 9.81 -3.02
N VAL A 30 -1.42 10.22 -2.71
CA VAL A 30 -1.88 10.40 -1.33
C VAL A 30 -1.83 9.08 -0.55
N GLN A 31 -2.33 7.99 -1.14
CA GLN A 31 -2.31 6.68 -0.49
C GLN A 31 -0.89 6.20 -0.17
N VAL A 32 0.09 6.43 -1.06
CA VAL A 32 1.49 6.10 -0.78
C VAL A 32 2.05 6.91 0.39
N LEU A 33 1.73 8.20 0.47
CA LEU A 33 2.17 9.04 1.59
C LEU A 33 1.56 8.55 2.91
N ASP A 34 0.25 8.30 2.93
CA ASP A 34 -0.46 7.80 4.11
C ASP A 34 0.14 6.47 4.61
N ASP A 35 0.45 5.53 3.71
CA ASP A 35 1.05 4.24 4.05
C ASP A 35 2.45 4.40 4.68
N ILE A 36 3.26 5.33 4.15
CA ILE A 36 4.59 5.63 4.68
C ILE A 36 4.50 6.30 6.06
N GLU A 37 3.63 7.30 6.21
CA GLU A 37 3.42 8.01 7.48
C GLU A 37 2.97 7.07 8.59
N LYS A 38 2.03 6.17 8.28
CA LYS A 38 1.57 5.13 9.20
C LYS A 38 2.73 4.21 9.63
N CYS A 39 3.53 3.73 8.68
CA CYS A 39 4.67 2.87 8.97
C CYS A 39 5.71 3.58 9.87
N LEU A 40 5.95 4.88 9.66
CA LEU A 40 6.86 5.66 10.49
C LEU A 40 6.31 5.87 11.90
N ALA A 41 5.02 6.14 12.05
CA ALA A 41 4.37 6.30 13.35
C ALA A 41 4.42 5.01 14.19
N GLU A 42 4.17 3.85 13.56
CA GLU A 42 4.29 2.53 14.22
C GLU A 42 5.73 2.27 14.68
N LYS A 43 6.72 2.62 13.87
CA LYS A 43 8.14 2.50 14.25
C LYS A 43 8.50 3.42 15.42
N GLN A 44 7.96 4.63 15.49
CA GLN A 44 8.22 5.58 16.58
C GLN A 44 7.61 5.15 17.92
N GLN A 45 6.49 4.41 17.90
CA GLN A 45 5.87 3.85 19.11
C GLN A 45 6.58 2.60 19.63
N SER A 46 7.38 1.95 18.78
CA SER A 46 8.10 0.71 19.08
C SER A 46 9.51 0.95 19.65
N VAL A 47 9.91 2.22 19.80
CA VAL A 47 11.20 2.69 20.36
C VAL A 47 10.93 3.34 21.70
#